data_AF-A0A7S3KFC0-F1
#
_entry.id   AF-A0A7S3KFC0-F1
#
_cell.length_a   1.000
_cell.length_b   1.000
_cell.length_c   1.000
_cell.angle_alpha   90.00
_cell.angle_beta   90.00
_cell.angle_gamma   90.00
#
_symmetry.space_group_name_H-M   'P 1'
#
loop_
_entity.id
_entity.type
_entity.pdbx_description
1 polymer ?
#
loop_
_entity_poly.entity_id
_entity_poly.type
_entity_poly.pdbx_seq_one_letter_code
_entity_poly.pdbx_strand_id
1 'polypeptide(L)'
;MVVVTEKENKSKKHYLEIYDAGIQILYYSNSYHTIHEIIIESSTIYLFVTHEEKNGIAEKELIKLTEITVGEKIKILLEKSLFEQASQVAINAECSEEIKAAVAREQGDHFYLNRKYKEAMEQYIKTIGYEAPSYVIEKFLEVQNLDLLIEYLEKLIETPITKNNTLLGNNKDYTALLLNCYLKQEKKSKIEEQMIKDRGSDSIFDVETAIDVCRQKQGYSDLAIKLANRYEKWELLVSIYIEDSNQNITGALEIIDEKIKDVKDKLNLLKQYGGVILNRSSGFIHSEKKMSNLLLKITKYLIMKKKNPGFKSPEYQNYSMRDDKDDIKISEIIKIFVDNNDSLCEYLKKVLDEHGDDANKICGDDLHLYHKLLECYLNKYSEKRSTNVHSTISKIDNDIKDFVKINESKIDKSYVLYLFRFYSYLDGIQKLSQQLNMNQELLSVFIEKKEYDNIVRLCKEKGGQEKDLWIQALNHFREEGENFKLQEC
;
A
#
# COMPACT_ATOMS: atom_id res chain seq x y z
N MET A 1 -21.65 -57.92 22.78
CA MET A 1 -21.72 -59.18 23.54
C MET A 1 -22.93 -59.06 24.45
N VAL A 2 -24.02 -59.79 24.22
CA VAL A 2 -25.20 -59.67 25.10
C VAL A 2 -24.87 -60.37 26.42
N VAL A 3 -24.84 -59.62 27.52
CA VAL A 3 -24.52 -60.14 28.85
C VAL A 3 -25.81 -60.15 29.66
N VAL A 4 -26.49 -61.29 29.66
CA VAL A 4 -27.68 -61.48 30.48
C VAL A 4 -27.21 -61.73 31.92
N THR A 5 -27.38 -60.74 32.79
CA THR A 5 -27.04 -60.83 34.21
C THR A 5 -28.28 -61.13 35.04
N GLU A 6 -28.45 -62.39 35.40
CA GLU A 6 -29.45 -62.76 36.40
C GLU A 6 -28.94 -62.39 37.80
N LYS A 7 -29.31 -61.19 38.26
CA LYS A 7 -29.12 -60.79 39.66
C LYS A 7 -30.39 -61.06 40.45
N GLU A 8 -30.44 -62.21 41.13
CA GLU A 8 -31.46 -62.47 42.13
C GLU A 8 -31.32 -61.46 43.29
N ASN A 9 -32.18 -60.45 43.30
CA ASN A 9 -32.43 -59.64 44.48
C ASN A 9 -33.74 -60.09 45.13
N LYS A 10 -34.01 -59.65 46.37
CA LYS A 10 -35.17 -60.03 47.22
C LYS A 10 -36.57 -59.99 46.55
N SER A 11 -36.67 -59.45 45.33
CA SER A 11 -37.88 -59.29 44.51
C SER A 11 -38.00 -60.23 43.31
N LYS A 12 -37.12 -61.25 43.14
CA LYS A 12 -37.17 -62.24 42.03
C LYS A 12 -37.41 -61.60 40.64
N LYS A 13 -36.57 -60.62 40.28
CA LYS A 13 -36.60 -60.00 38.95
C LYS A 13 -35.35 -60.38 38.17
N HIS A 14 -35.54 -60.61 36.87
CA HIS A 14 -34.46 -60.83 35.92
C HIS A 14 -34.03 -59.48 35.32
N TYR A 15 -32.72 -59.25 35.19
CA TYR A 15 -32.20 -58.05 34.55
C TYR A 15 -31.59 -58.43 33.20
N LEU A 16 -31.87 -57.62 32.18
CA LEU A 16 -31.27 -57.74 30.87
C LEU A 16 -30.39 -56.53 30.59
N GLU A 17 -29.10 -56.78 30.41
CA GLU A 17 -28.11 -55.76 30.08
C GLU A 17 -27.46 -56.09 28.72
N ILE A 18 -27.50 -55.15 27.79
CA ILE A 18 -26.83 -55.30 26.49
C ILE A 18 -25.60 -54.42 26.51
N TYR A 19 -24.43 -55.07 26.51
CA TYR A 19 -23.14 -54.41 26.61
C TYR A 19 -22.30 -54.59 25.34
N ASP A 20 -21.60 -53.54 24.96
CA ASP A 20 -20.57 -53.60 23.94
C ASP A 20 -19.20 -53.61 24.61
N ALA A 21 -18.54 -54.78 24.55
CA ALA A 21 -17.25 -54.99 25.17
C ALA A 21 -16.10 -54.24 24.46
N GLY A 22 -16.26 -53.90 23.18
CA GLY A 22 -15.25 -53.18 22.41
C GLY A 22 -15.23 -51.69 22.74
N ILE A 23 -16.42 -51.09 22.93
CA ILE A 23 -16.57 -49.65 23.19
C ILE A 23 -16.82 -49.37 24.68
N GLN A 24 -17.02 -50.42 25.47
CA GLN A 24 -17.32 -50.40 26.90
C GLN A 24 -18.62 -49.68 27.29
N ILE A 25 -19.67 -49.81 26.48
CA ILE A 25 -20.96 -49.12 26.67
C ILE A 25 -22.10 -50.08 26.97
N LEU A 26 -22.95 -49.68 27.92
CA LEU A 26 -24.25 -50.30 28.18
C LEU A 26 -25.32 -49.64 27.28
N TYR A 27 -25.79 -50.37 26.26
CA TYR A 27 -26.78 -49.88 25.31
C TYR A 27 -28.23 -50.06 25.79
N TYR A 28 -28.48 -51.10 26.57
CA TYR A 28 -29.81 -51.41 27.10
C TYR A 28 -29.70 -51.98 28.50
N SER A 29 -30.58 -51.54 29.40
CA SER A 29 -30.76 -52.11 30.73
C SER A 29 -32.22 -52.03 31.11
N ASN A 30 -32.83 -53.16 31.41
CA ASN A 30 -34.20 -53.22 31.90
C ASN A 30 -34.42 -54.40 32.84
N SER A 31 -35.44 -54.32 33.70
CA SER A 31 -35.81 -55.36 34.65
C SER A 31 -37.17 -55.97 34.28
N TYR A 32 -37.23 -57.30 34.30
CA TYR A 32 -38.42 -58.09 34.00
C TYR A 32 -38.76 -59.01 35.18
N HIS A 33 -40.02 -59.45 35.29
CA HIS A 33 -40.40 -60.42 36.32
C HIS A 33 -39.82 -61.80 36.01
N THR A 34 -39.96 -62.27 34.76
CA THR A 34 -39.33 -63.50 34.29
C THR A 34 -38.96 -63.35 32.82
N ILE A 35 -37.74 -63.73 32.45
CA ILE A 35 -37.32 -63.88 31.05
C ILE A 35 -37.38 -65.37 30.72
N HIS A 36 -38.33 -65.78 29.89
CA HIS A 36 -38.53 -67.19 29.54
C HIS A 36 -37.55 -67.65 28.47
N GLU A 37 -37.38 -66.82 27.44
CA GLU A 37 -36.51 -67.15 26.31
C GLU A 37 -35.95 -65.88 25.66
N ILE A 38 -34.70 -66.00 25.18
CA ILE A 38 -34.00 -64.96 24.44
C ILE A 38 -33.58 -65.57 23.11
N ILE A 39 -34.16 -65.09 22.01
CA ILE A 39 -33.85 -65.55 20.66
C ILE A 39 -33.08 -64.45 19.95
N ILE A 40 -31.90 -64.78 19.43
CA ILE A 40 -31.06 -63.85 18.70
C ILE A 40 -31.07 -64.28 17.23
N GLU A 41 -31.60 -63.42 16.37
CA GLU A 41 -31.63 -63.65 14.91
C GLU A 41 -30.98 -62.45 14.21
N SER A 42 -29.84 -62.72 13.56
CA SER A 42 -29.01 -61.72 12.87
C SER A 42 -28.68 -60.49 13.76
N SER A 43 -29.45 -59.40 13.63
CA SER A 43 -29.29 -58.11 14.34
C SER A 43 -30.47 -57.77 15.27
N THR A 44 -31.36 -58.72 15.52
CA THR A 44 -32.55 -58.55 16.35
C THR A 44 -32.54 -59.52 17.52
N ILE A 45 -32.91 -59.03 18.69
CA ILE A 45 -33.11 -59.84 19.90
C ILE A 45 -34.61 -59.86 20.20
N TYR A 46 -35.19 -61.06 20.21
CA TYR A 46 -36.55 -61.29 20.66
C TYR A 46 -36.53 -61.79 22.10
N LEU A 47 -37.33 -61.16 22.94
CA LEU A 47 -37.45 -61.50 24.36
C LEU A 47 -38.88 -61.95 24.62
N PHE A 48 -39.02 -63.15 25.16
CA PHE A 48 -40.29 -63.62 25.68
C PHE A 48 -40.30 -63.43 27.20
N VAL A 49 -41.06 -62.44 27.67
CA VAL A 49 -40.97 -61.96 29.06
C VAL A 49 -42.34 -61.87 29.72
N THR A 50 -42.35 -61.99 31.04
CA THR A 50 -43.48 -61.58 31.89
C THR A 50 -43.14 -60.22 32.50
N HIS A 51 -43.97 -59.20 32.25
CA HIS A 51 -43.76 -57.84 32.75
C HIS A 51 -44.23 -57.67 34.20
N GLU A 52 -45.46 -58.09 34.50
CA GLU A 52 -46.05 -58.07 35.84
C GLU A 52 -46.96 -59.29 36.04
N GLU A 53 -46.97 -59.86 37.24
CA GLU A 53 -48.03 -60.79 37.67
C GLU A 53 -49.08 -59.99 38.46
N LYS A 54 -50.25 -59.74 37.86
CA LYS A 54 -51.42 -59.19 38.57
C LYS A 54 -52.47 -60.28 38.71
N ASN A 55 -52.88 -60.55 39.95
CA ASN A 55 -53.94 -61.52 40.29
C ASN A 55 -53.74 -62.95 39.70
N GLY A 56 -52.50 -63.43 39.62
CA GLY A 56 -52.20 -64.79 39.14
C GLY A 56 -52.29 -65.00 37.63
N ILE A 57 -52.49 -63.92 36.86
CA ILE A 57 -52.40 -63.95 35.39
C ILE A 57 -51.06 -63.31 35.01
N ALA A 58 -50.15 -64.13 34.49
CA ALA A 58 -48.89 -63.67 33.92
C ALA A 58 -49.14 -63.17 32.50
N GLU A 59 -49.13 -61.85 32.28
CA GLU A 59 -49.14 -61.27 30.95
C GLU A 59 -47.77 -61.53 30.30
N LYS A 60 -47.77 -62.41 29.29
CA LYS A 60 -46.58 -62.74 28.50
C LYS A 60 -46.53 -61.83 27.29
N GLU A 61 -45.43 -61.10 27.14
CA GLU A 61 -45.20 -60.20 26.02
C GLU A 61 -43.97 -60.63 25.23
N LEU A 62 -44.03 -60.43 23.91
CA LEU A 62 -42.91 -60.60 23.00
C LEU A 62 -42.34 -59.23 22.68
N ILE A 63 -41.13 -58.94 23.16
CA ILE A 63 -40.43 -57.69 22.90
C ILE A 63 -39.40 -57.93 21.80
N LYS A 64 -39.46 -57.10 20.77
CA LYS A 64 -38.45 -57.06 19.71
C LYS A 64 -37.49 -55.91 19.97
N LEU A 65 -36.24 -56.22 20.28
CA LEU A 65 -35.16 -55.25 20.34
C LEU A 65 -34.41 -55.28 19.00
N THR A 66 -34.37 -54.14 18.32
CA THR A 66 -33.60 -53.94 17.10
C THR A 66 -32.38 -53.08 17.38
N GLU A 67 -31.27 -53.38 16.70
CA GLU A 67 -30.09 -52.55 16.77
C GLU A 67 -30.37 -51.12 16.26
N ILE A 68 -30.01 -50.14 17.08
CA ILE A 68 -30.10 -48.71 16.72
C ILE A 68 -29.09 -48.42 15.61
N THR A 69 -29.44 -47.55 14.67
CA THR A 69 -28.53 -47.19 13.57
C THR A 69 -27.25 -46.54 14.09
N VAL A 70 -26.14 -46.66 13.35
CA VAL A 70 -24.84 -46.08 13.77
C VAL A 70 -24.94 -44.56 13.95
N GLY A 71 -25.70 -43.86 13.11
CA GLY A 71 -25.92 -42.42 13.22
C GLY A 71 -26.67 -42.02 14.50
N GLU A 72 -27.72 -42.75 14.88
CA GLU A 72 -28.46 -42.52 16.12
C GLU A 72 -27.63 -42.90 17.37
N LYS A 73 -26.83 -43.98 17.30
CA LYS A 73 -25.88 -44.34 18.36
C LYS A 73 -24.91 -43.18 18.62
N ILE A 74 -24.29 -42.64 17.57
CA ILE A 74 -23.39 -41.49 17.67
C ILE A 74 -24.11 -40.30 18.31
N LYS A 75 -25.32 -39.97 17.83
CA LYS A 75 -26.11 -38.84 18.38
C LYS A 75 -26.39 -39.00 19.87
N ILE A 76 -26.84 -40.18 20.32
CA ILE A 76 -27.11 -40.46 21.74
C ILE A 76 -25.83 -40.35 22.58
N LEU A 77 -24.69 -40.79 22.04
CA LEU A 77 -23.41 -40.71 22.73
C LEU A 77 -22.92 -39.26 22.85
N LEU A 78 -23.12 -38.45 21.81
CA LEU A 78 -22.84 -37.01 21.84
C LEU A 78 -23.74 -36.29 22.86
N GLU A 79 -25.04 -36.58 22.90
CA GLU A 79 -25.98 -36.03 23.90
C GLU A 79 -25.60 -36.39 25.34
N LYS A 80 -24.96 -37.56 25.56
CA LYS A 80 -24.46 -38.00 26.87
C LYS A 80 -23.04 -37.53 27.19
N SER A 81 -22.44 -36.68 26.36
CA SER A 81 -21.06 -36.21 26.48
C SER A 81 -19.99 -37.32 26.44
N LEU A 82 -20.29 -38.46 25.82
CA LEU A 82 -19.40 -39.62 25.69
C LEU A 82 -18.64 -39.56 24.35
N PHE A 83 -17.85 -38.50 24.16
CA PHE A 83 -17.25 -38.16 22.87
C PHE A 83 -16.18 -39.14 22.37
N GLU A 84 -15.30 -39.65 23.25
CA GLU A 84 -14.27 -40.64 22.86
C GLU A 84 -14.92 -41.93 22.35
N GLN A 85 -15.98 -42.35 23.03
CA GLN A 85 -16.78 -43.50 22.66
C GLN A 85 -17.52 -43.27 21.34
N ALA A 86 -18.10 -42.08 21.14
CA ALA A 86 -18.71 -41.70 19.87
C ALA A 86 -17.70 -41.72 18.70
N SER A 87 -16.48 -41.22 18.94
CA SER A 87 -15.39 -41.28 17.96
C SER A 87 -14.97 -42.72 17.67
N GLN A 88 -14.85 -43.57 18.70
CA GLN A 88 -14.49 -44.98 18.52
C GLN A 88 -15.57 -45.73 17.73
N VAL A 89 -16.85 -45.45 17.98
CA VAL A 89 -17.97 -46.01 17.20
C VAL A 89 -17.86 -45.58 15.73
N ALA A 90 -17.61 -44.29 15.47
CA ALA A 90 -17.47 -43.78 14.12
C ALA A 90 -16.28 -44.37 13.36
N ILE A 91 -15.16 -44.62 14.05
CA ILE A 91 -13.96 -45.26 13.48
C ILE A 91 -14.20 -46.75 13.24
N ASN A 92 -14.72 -47.48 14.24
CA ASN A 92 -14.95 -48.93 14.15
C ASN A 92 -15.99 -49.30 13.09
N ALA A 93 -17.00 -48.43 12.90
CA ALA A 93 -18.03 -48.62 11.88
C ALA A 93 -17.61 -48.12 10.49
N GLU A 94 -16.35 -47.70 10.30
CA GLU A 94 -15.82 -47.13 9.06
C GLU A 94 -16.74 -46.05 8.46
N CYS A 95 -17.29 -45.19 9.32
CA CYS A 95 -18.18 -44.11 8.89
C CYS A 95 -17.47 -43.15 7.92
N SER A 96 -18.25 -42.43 7.13
CA SER A 96 -17.70 -41.43 6.22
C SER A 96 -16.94 -40.34 7.00
N GLU A 97 -15.96 -39.72 6.35
CA GLU A 97 -15.13 -38.69 6.98
C GLU A 97 -15.95 -37.46 7.42
N GLU A 98 -17.09 -37.18 6.77
CA GLU A 98 -18.04 -36.14 7.18
C GLU A 98 -18.62 -36.44 8.57
N ILE A 99 -18.98 -37.69 8.85
CA ILE A 99 -19.52 -38.10 10.15
C ILE A 99 -18.44 -38.03 11.23
N LYS A 100 -17.22 -38.45 10.90
CA LYS A 100 -16.07 -38.34 11.81
C LYS A 100 -15.75 -36.87 12.13
N ALA A 101 -15.80 -36.00 11.13
CA ALA A 101 -15.61 -34.55 11.30
C ALA A 101 -16.72 -33.93 12.17
N ALA A 102 -17.98 -34.33 11.98
CA ALA A 102 -19.09 -33.86 12.81
C ALA A 102 -18.93 -34.26 14.28
N VAL A 103 -18.49 -35.50 14.56
CA VAL A 103 -18.17 -35.96 15.92
C VAL A 103 -17.01 -35.15 16.51
N ALA A 104 -15.95 -34.92 15.72
CA ALA A 104 -14.82 -34.11 16.15
C ALA A 104 -15.20 -32.65 16.42
N ARG A 105 -16.13 -32.06 15.65
CA ARG A 105 -16.67 -30.71 15.90
C ARG A 105 -17.37 -30.64 17.25
N GLU A 106 -18.31 -31.54 17.51
CA GLU A 106 -19.08 -31.57 18.77
C GLU A 106 -18.16 -31.80 19.98
N GLN A 107 -17.15 -32.67 19.83
CA GLN A 107 -16.13 -32.87 20.85
C GLN A 107 -15.28 -31.61 21.07
N GLY A 108 -14.87 -30.93 20.00
CA GLY A 108 -14.15 -29.66 20.04
C GLY A 108 -14.94 -28.56 20.72
N ASP A 109 -16.25 -28.46 20.44
CA ASP A 109 -17.16 -27.50 21.05
C ASP A 109 -17.30 -27.73 22.56
N HIS A 110 -17.43 -28.99 22.98
CA HIS A 110 -17.46 -29.35 24.39
C HIS A 110 -16.14 -29.01 25.11
N PHE A 111 -14.98 -29.28 24.49
CA PHE A 111 -13.69 -28.91 25.07
C PHE A 111 -13.49 -27.39 25.12
N TYR A 112 -13.96 -26.66 24.10
CA TYR A 112 -13.92 -25.20 24.07
C TYR A 112 -14.73 -24.60 25.23
N LEU A 113 -15.96 -25.06 25.45
CA LEU A 113 -16.81 -24.62 26.57
C LEU A 113 -16.18 -24.92 27.93
N ASN A 114 -15.46 -26.04 28.05
CA ASN A 114 -14.73 -26.41 29.25
C ASN A 114 -13.36 -25.73 29.41
N ARG A 115 -13.04 -24.73 28.56
CA ARG A 115 -11.77 -24.00 28.54
C ARG A 115 -10.53 -24.87 28.29
N LYS A 116 -10.71 -26.08 27.75
CA LYS A 116 -9.65 -26.99 27.32
C LYS A 116 -9.27 -26.68 25.87
N TYR A 117 -8.67 -25.52 25.67
CA TYR A 117 -8.50 -24.94 24.33
C TYR A 117 -7.53 -25.71 23.43
N LYS A 118 -6.48 -26.34 24.00
CA LYS A 118 -5.52 -27.15 23.24
C LYS A 118 -6.19 -28.40 22.69
N GLU A 119 -6.88 -29.12 23.56
CA GLU A 119 -7.59 -30.35 23.22
C GLU A 119 -8.75 -30.06 22.25
N ALA A 120 -9.42 -28.91 22.40
CA ALA A 120 -10.40 -28.44 21.44
C ALA A 120 -9.77 -28.22 20.06
N MET A 121 -8.59 -27.57 20.00
CA MET A 121 -7.90 -27.28 18.75
C MET A 121 -7.47 -28.56 18.01
N GLU A 122 -6.96 -29.55 18.73
CA GLU A 122 -6.62 -30.87 18.15
C GLU A 122 -7.82 -31.54 17.46
N GLN A 123 -9.04 -31.33 17.96
CA GLN A 123 -10.24 -31.83 17.30
C GLN A 123 -10.66 -30.95 16.12
N TYR A 124 -10.61 -29.62 16.24
CA TYR A 124 -10.92 -28.72 15.12
C TYR A 124 -9.98 -28.87 13.93
N ILE A 125 -8.71 -29.21 14.14
CA ILE A 125 -7.78 -29.51 13.04
C ILE A 125 -8.27 -30.72 12.22
N LYS A 126 -8.93 -31.69 12.85
CA LYS A 126 -9.48 -32.87 12.15
C LYS A 126 -10.74 -32.55 11.33
N THR A 127 -11.39 -31.41 11.58
CA THR A 127 -12.59 -31.00 10.83
C THR A 127 -12.23 -30.20 9.57
N ILE A 128 -10.94 -29.94 9.32
CA ILE A 128 -10.47 -29.22 8.12
C ILE A 128 -10.90 -29.98 6.86
N GLY A 129 -11.56 -29.28 5.94
CA GLY A 129 -12.08 -29.82 4.69
C GLY A 129 -13.57 -30.18 4.73
N TYR A 130 -14.17 -30.28 5.92
CA TYR A 130 -15.59 -30.62 6.11
C TYR A 130 -16.39 -29.50 6.79
N GLU A 131 -15.73 -28.68 7.61
CA GLU A 131 -16.33 -27.53 8.28
C GLU A 131 -15.75 -26.20 7.78
N ALA A 132 -16.54 -25.12 7.89
CA ALA A 132 -16.11 -23.79 7.48
C ALA A 132 -15.01 -23.25 8.42
N PRO A 133 -13.82 -22.86 7.92
CA PRO A 133 -12.71 -22.40 8.77
C PRO A 133 -13.03 -21.16 9.61
N SER A 134 -13.94 -20.29 9.13
CA SER A 134 -14.39 -19.10 9.84
C SER A 134 -14.95 -19.42 11.23
N TYR A 135 -15.64 -20.56 11.37
CA TYR A 135 -16.22 -21.01 12.64
C TYR A 135 -15.17 -21.14 13.75
N VAL A 136 -14.04 -21.77 13.43
CA VAL A 136 -12.95 -21.99 14.39
C VAL A 136 -12.19 -20.69 14.61
N ILE A 137 -11.92 -19.94 13.54
CA ILE A 137 -11.17 -18.68 13.62
C ILE A 137 -11.88 -17.65 14.52
N GLU A 138 -13.19 -17.46 14.37
CA GLU A 138 -13.96 -16.52 15.20
C GLU A 138 -13.86 -16.87 16.69
N LYS A 139 -14.02 -18.15 17.04
CA LYS A 139 -13.88 -18.61 18.43
C LYS A 139 -12.51 -18.32 19.01
N PHE A 140 -11.44 -18.62 18.27
CA PHE A 140 -10.08 -18.46 18.80
C PHE A 140 -9.57 -17.02 18.73
N LEU A 141 -10.20 -16.15 17.93
CA LEU A 141 -10.00 -14.70 18.02
C LEU A 141 -10.56 -14.13 19.34
N GLU A 142 -11.73 -14.60 19.81
CA GLU A 142 -12.32 -14.16 21.09
C GLU A 142 -11.46 -14.53 22.30
N VAL A 143 -10.86 -15.72 22.29
CA VAL A 143 -9.99 -16.21 23.37
C VAL A 143 -8.63 -15.49 23.38
N GLN A 144 -8.30 -14.74 22.32
CA GLN A 144 -7.02 -14.04 22.12
C GLN A 144 -5.78 -14.96 22.21
N ASN A 145 -5.96 -16.26 21.99
CA ASN A 145 -4.85 -17.22 22.03
C ASN A 145 -4.24 -17.40 20.63
N LEU A 146 -3.29 -16.51 20.32
CA LEU A 146 -2.63 -16.46 19.01
C LEU A 146 -1.85 -17.75 18.69
N ASP A 147 -1.32 -18.48 19.67
CA ASP A 147 -0.54 -19.70 19.40
C ASP A 147 -1.41 -20.82 18.82
N LEU A 148 -2.60 -21.03 19.39
CA LEU A 148 -3.54 -22.02 18.88
C LEU A 148 -4.11 -21.61 17.52
N LEU A 149 -4.41 -20.32 17.34
CA LEU A 149 -4.89 -19.80 16.07
C LEU A 149 -3.83 -19.98 14.96
N ILE A 150 -2.56 -19.74 15.27
CA ILE A 150 -1.44 -20.00 14.35
C ILE A 150 -1.38 -21.48 13.98
N GLU A 151 -1.48 -22.38 14.96
CA GLU A 151 -1.43 -23.82 14.70
C GLU A 151 -2.55 -24.27 13.75
N TYR A 152 -3.77 -23.77 13.97
CA TYR A 152 -4.89 -24.03 13.08
C TYR A 152 -4.65 -23.51 11.66
N LEU A 153 -4.21 -22.25 11.54
CA LEU A 153 -3.97 -21.61 10.25
C LEU A 153 -2.80 -22.26 9.49
N GLU A 154 -1.72 -22.68 10.17
CA GLU A 154 -0.62 -23.44 9.56
C GLU A 154 -1.15 -24.74 8.97
N LYS A 155 -1.97 -25.51 9.73
CA LYS A 155 -2.54 -26.76 9.24
C LYS A 155 -3.58 -26.57 8.14
N LEU A 156 -4.36 -25.50 8.21
CA LEU A 156 -5.31 -25.13 7.15
C LEU A 156 -4.59 -24.88 5.83
N ILE A 157 -3.43 -24.19 5.86
CA ILE A 157 -2.64 -23.87 4.67
C ILE A 157 -1.84 -25.08 4.16
N GLU A 158 -1.32 -25.93 5.06
CA GLU A 158 -0.57 -27.13 4.69
C GLU A 158 -1.42 -28.23 4.03
N THR A 159 -2.73 -28.27 4.31
CA THR A 159 -3.60 -29.36 3.85
C THR A 159 -4.02 -29.13 2.39
N PRO A 160 -3.56 -29.94 1.42
CA PRO A 160 -3.95 -29.80 0.02
C PRO A 160 -5.31 -30.47 -0.19
N ILE A 161 -6.32 -29.64 -0.48
CA ILE A 161 -7.60 -29.94 -1.15
C ILE A 161 -8.15 -31.38 -0.97
N THR A 162 -9.25 -31.51 -0.22
CA THR A 162 -10.12 -32.70 -0.34
C THR A 162 -11.52 -32.35 -0.87
N LYS A 163 -11.79 -32.92 -2.06
CA LYS A 163 -13.05 -33.34 -2.70
C LYS A 163 -14.21 -32.35 -2.91
N ASN A 164 -14.40 -31.30 -2.11
CA ASN A 164 -15.49 -30.35 -2.34
C ASN A 164 -14.92 -29.05 -2.92
N ASN A 165 -14.95 -28.96 -4.24
CA ASN A 165 -14.44 -27.91 -5.14
C ASN A 165 -15.05 -26.50 -4.95
N THR A 166 -15.38 -26.10 -3.72
CA THR A 166 -15.94 -24.79 -3.40
C THR A 166 -15.14 -24.15 -2.30
N LEU A 167 -14.40 -23.10 -2.71
CA LEU A 167 -13.75 -22.06 -1.89
C LEU A 167 -12.28 -22.30 -1.49
N LEU A 168 -11.42 -22.61 -2.46
CA LEU A 168 -10.02 -22.13 -2.44
C LEU A 168 -9.87 -20.70 -3.02
N GLY A 169 -10.96 -19.91 -2.98
CA GLY A 169 -10.92 -18.47 -3.25
C GLY A 169 -10.36 -17.65 -2.09
N ASN A 170 -10.31 -18.21 -0.87
CA ASN A 170 -10.08 -17.45 0.38
C ASN A 170 -8.82 -17.87 1.16
N ASN A 171 -7.87 -18.58 0.54
CA ASN A 171 -6.53 -18.77 1.16
C ASN A 171 -5.83 -17.44 1.45
N LYS A 172 -6.30 -16.34 0.84
CA LYS A 172 -5.72 -15.01 0.99
C LYS A 172 -5.90 -14.42 2.38
N ASP A 173 -7.12 -14.46 2.86
CA ASP A 173 -7.49 -13.84 4.13
C ASP A 173 -6.87 -14.62 5.30
N TYR A 174 -6.81 -15.95 5.19
CA TYR A 174 -6.21 -16.80 6.21
C TYR A 174 -4.68 -16.69 6.26
N THR A 175 -4.01 -16.55 5.12
CA THR A 175 -2.55 -16.32 5.06
C THR A 175 -2.20 -14.92 5.60
N ALA A 176 -3.01 -13.90 5.27
CA ALA A 176 -2.86 -12.56 5.82
C ALA A 176 -3.09 -12.54 7.34
N LEU A 177 -4.12 -13.24 7.83
CA LEU A 177 -4.38 -13.39 9.27
C LEU A 177 -3.22 -14.12 9.98
N LEU A 178 -2.69 -15.18 9.39
CA LEU A 178 -1.55 -15.92 9.92
C LEU A 178 -0.31 -15.02 10.03
N LEU A 179 -0.02 -14.25 8.98
CA LEU A 179 1.12 -13.33 8.99
C LEU A 179 0.93 -12.21 10.03
N ASN A 180 -0.28 -11.67 10.15
CA ASN A 180 -0.62 -10.72 11.21
C ASN A 180 -0.43 -11.34 12.61
N CYS A 181 -0.77 -12.62 12.79
CA CYS A 181 -0.51 -13.33 14.03
C CYS A 181 1.01 -13.49 14.30
N TYR A 182 1.81 -13.82 13.29
CA TYR A 182 3.27 -13.88 13.42
C TYR A 182 3.89 -12.53 13.74
N LEU A 183 3.42 -11.46 13.11
CA LEU A 183 3.87 -10.10 13.39
C LEU A 183 3.51 -9.72 14.83
N LYS A 184 2.31 -10.05 15.30
CA LYS A 184 1.90 -9.82 16.70
C LYS A 184 2.76 -10.58 17.71
N GLN A 185 3.12 -11.82 17.42
CA GLN A 185 3.96 -12.67 18.29
C GLN A 185 5.46 -12.53 18.08
N GLU A 186 5.89 -11.63 17.19
CA GLU A 186 7.29 -11.35 16.90
C GLU A 186 8.11 -12.54 16.37
N LYS A 187 7.45 -13.49 15.71
CA LYS A 187 8.08 -14.72 15.18
C LYS A 187 8.76 -14.46 13.81
N LYS A 188 9.81 -13.63 13.79
CA LYS A 188 10.57 -13.23 12.56
C LYS A 188 10.97 -14.40 11.67
N SER A 189 11.51 -15.47 12.27
CA SER A 189 11.97 -16.65 11.52
C SER A 189 10.85 -17.38 10.78
N LYS A 190 9.65 -17.47 11.37
CA LYS A 190 8.49 -18.08 10.70
C LYS A 190 8.01 -17.24 9.53
N ILE A 191 8.09 -15.92 9.63
CA ILE A 191 7.76 -15.02 8.52
C ILE A 191 8.71 -15.24 7.35
N GLU A 192 10.01 -15.27 7.61
CA GLU A 192 11.02 -15.53 6.57
C GLU A 192 10.86 -16.92 5.93
N GLU A 193 10.52 -17.95 6.72
CA GLU A 193 10.23 -19.29 6.21
C GLU A 193 8.99 -19.33 5.31
N GLN A 194 7.90 -18.69 5.74
CA GLN A 194 6.67 -18.58 4.95
C GLN A 194 6.92 -17.80 3.65
N MET A 195 7.71 -16.74 3.71
CA MET A 195 8.18 -16.05 2.50
C MET A 195 8.88 -17.05 1.58
N ILE A 196 9.84 -17.85 2.05
CA ILE A 196 10.59 -18.80 1.20
C ILE A 196 9.66 -19.84 0.52
N LYS A 197 8.62 -20.31 1.22
CA LYS A 197 7.66 -21.29 0.69
C LYS A 197 6.76 -20.71 -0.40
N ASP A 198 6.41 -19.42 -0.31
CA ASP A 198 5.63 -18.71 -1.33
C ASP A 198 6.52 -18.31 -2.54
N ARG A 199 6.46 -19.11 -3.61
CA ARG A 199 7.29 -18.94 -4.83
C ARG A 199 6.53 -18.28 -6.00
N GLY A 200 5.32 -17.74 -5.78
CA GLY A 200 4.43 -17.32 -6.87
C GLY A 200 4.15 -15.81 -6.95
N SER A 201 4.01 -15.30 -8.18
CA SER A 201 3.58 -13.93 -8.51
C SER A 201 2.06 -13.71 -8.41
N ASP A 202 1.28 -14.76 -8.24
CA ASP A 202 -0.16 -14.67 -8.02
C ASP A 202 -0.41 -14.42 -6.54
N SER A 203 -0.36 -13.15 -6.14
CA SER A 203 -0.53 -12.71 -4.75
C SER A 203 -1.83 -13.25 -4.13
N ILE A 204 -1.69 -14.29 -3.31
CA ILE A 204 -2.72 -14.84 -2.42
C ILE A 204 -2.68 -14.03 -1.10
N PHE A 205 -2.38 -12.74 -1.09
CA PHE A 205 -2.00 -12.08 0.17
C PHE A 205 -2.18 -10.57 0.10
N ASP A 206 -2.63 -9.97 1.20
CA ASP A 206 -2.51 -8.53 1.42
C ASP A 206 -1.10 -8.15 1.91
N VAL A 207 -0.10 -8.43 1.06
CA VAL A 207 0.82 -7.40 0.54
C VAL A 207 1.09 -6.23 1.48
N GLU A 208 0.22 -5.26 1.27
CA GLU A 208 0.40 -3.88 1.64
C GLU A 208 0.13 -3.72 3.12
N THR A 209 -0.95 -4.32 3.63
CA THR A 209 -1.26 -4.32 5.07
C THR A 209 -0.12 -4.91 5.90
N ALA A 210 0.48 -6.02 5.45
CA ALA A 210 1.58 -6.63 6.20
C ALA A 210 2.86 -5.80 6.17
N ILE A 211 3.19 -5.18 5.02
CA ILE A 211 4.29 -4.22 4.93
C ILE A 211 4.04 -3.07 5.91
N ASP A 212 2.82 -2.51 5.94
CA ASP A 212 2.47 -1.40 6.82
C ASP A 212 2.57 -1.78 8.31
N VAL A 213 2.12 -2.98 8.70
CA VAL A 213 2.30 -3.48 10.07
C VAL A 213 3.78 -3.65 10.41
N CYS A 214 4.61 -4.09 9.45
CA CYS A 214 6.06 -4.18 9.65
C CYS A 214 6.71 -2.80 9.80
N ARG A 215 6.24 -1.78 9.07
CA ARG A 215 6.72 -0.40 9.18
C ARG A 215 6.40 0.24 10.53
N GLN A 216 5.22 -0.05 11.08
CA GLN A 216 4.78 0.49 12.38
C GLN A 216 5.53 -0.11 13.57
N LYS A 217 6.08 -1.32 13.44
CA LYS A 217 6.78 -2.02 14.53
C LYS A 217 8.29 -1.75 14.54
N GLN A 218 8.84 -1.41 15.70
CA GLN A 218 10.27 -1.20 15.88
C GLN A 218 11.08 -2.49 15.61
N GLY A 219 12.12 -2.40 14.79
CA GLY A 219 13.00 -3.53 14.46
C GLY A 219 12.49 -4.47 13.36
N TYR A 220 11.42 -4.11 12.65
CA TYR A 220 10.86 -4.85 11.51
C TYR A 220 11.08 -4.15 10.15
N SER A 221 11.78 -3.02 10.11
CA SER A 221 12.06 -2.26 8.88
C SER A 221 12.78 -3.09 7.81
N ASP A 222 13.77 -3.90 8.20
CA ASP A 222 14.47 -4.76 7.25
C ASP A 222 13.56 -5.83 6.64
N LEU A 223 12.60 -6.33 7.41
CA LEU A 223 11.62 -7.31 6.93
C LEU A 223 10.62 -6.66 5.97
N ALA A 224 10.17 -5.43 6.26
CA ALA A 224 9.32 -4.65 5.37
C ALA A 224 10.00 -4.42 4.01
N ILE A 225 11.29 -4.09 4.00
CA ILE A 225 12.10 -3.93 2.78
C ILE A 225 12.18 -5.24 2.00
N LYS A 226 12.48 -6.37 2.68
CA LYS A 226 12.54 -7.69 2.04
C LYS A 226 11.19 -8.09 1.42
N LEU A 227 10.08 -7.84 2.14
CA LEU A 227 8.73 -8.11 1.67
C LEU A 227 8.39 -7.28 0.43
N ALA A 228 8.58 -5.96 0.50
CA ALA A 228 8.28 -5.06 -0.61
C ALA A 228 9.09 -5.40 -1.87
N ASN A 229 10.37 -5.75 -1.72
CA ASN A 229 11.23 -6.15 -2.84
C ASN A 229 10.81 -7.50 -3.44
N ARG A 230 10.45 -8.48 -2.61
CA ARG A 230 10.04 -9.81 -3.07
C ARG A 230 8.73 -9.81 -3.85
N TYR A 231 7.75 -9.03 -3.38
CA TYR A 231 6.42 -8.95 -3.99
C TYR A 231 6.31 -7.79 -5.01
N GLU A 232 7.44 -7.19 -5.41
CA GLU A 232 7.52 -6.13 -6.42
C GLU A 232 6.64 -4.90 -6.11
N LYS A 233 6.41 -4.62 -4.82
CA LYS A 233 5.66 -3.44 -4.35
C LYS A 233 6.58 -2.21 -4.30
N TRP A 234 7.00 -1.76 -5.49
CA TRP A 234 8.02 -0.71 -5.64
C TRP A 234 7.62 0.64 -5.03
N GLU A 235 6.35 1.03 -5.14
CA GLU A 235 5.84 2.29 -4.59
C GLU A 235 5.97 2.34 -3.06
N LEU A 236 5.59 1.24 -2.39
CA LEU A 236 5.76 1.09 -0.94
C LEU A 236 7.23 0.98 -0.54
N LEU A 237 8.08 0.34 -1.36
CA LEU A 237 9.51 0.30 -1.09
C LEU A 237 10.14 1.71 -1.13
N VAL A 238 9.71 2.54 -2.08
CA VAL A 238 10.15 3.94 -2.18
C VAL A 238 9.69 4.74 -0.96
N SER A 239 8.45 4.58 -0.51
CA SER A 239 7.96 5.27 0.69
C SER A 239 8.75 4.85 1.93
N ILE A 240 9.03 3.54 2.09
CA ILE A 240 9.88 3.02 3.19
C ILE A 240 11.27 3.67 3.16
N TYR A 241 11.92 3.73 2.01
CA TYR A 241 13.28 4.30 1.93
C TYR A 241 13.35 5.80 2.19
N ILE A 242 12.28 6.56 1.99
CA ILE A 242 12.26 8.01 2.15
C ILE A 242 11.75 8.43 3.54
N GLU A 243 10.74 7.73 4.05
CA GLU A 243 10.03 8.08 5.29
C GLU A 243 10.65 7.43 6.54
N ASP A 244 11.17 6.20 6.44
CA ASP A 244 11.64 5.44 7.60
C ASP A 244 13.07 5.87 8.03
N SER A 245 13.43 5.52 9.28
CA SER A 245 14.63 5.99 10.00
C SER A 245 15.99 5.78 9.30
N ASN A 246 16.09 4.84 8.36
CA ASN A 246 17.34 4.50 7.65
C ASN A 246 17.55 5.30 6.35
N GLN A 247 16.62 6.19 5.97
CA GLN A 247 16.65 7.15 4.85
C GLN A 247 17.65 6.81 3.72
N ASN A 248 17.29 5.85 2.86
CA ASN A 248 18.09 5.49 1.68
C ASN A 248 17.52 6.16 0.42
N ILE A 249 17.65 7.49 0.34
CA ILE A 249 17.16 8.29 -0.79
C ILE A 249 17.78 7.82 -2.12
N THR A 250 19.06 7.47 -2.10
CA THR A 250 19.79 7.00 -3.29
C THR A 250 19.23 5.69 -3.83
N GLY A 251 18.89 4.75 -2.94
CA GLY A 251 18.24 3.48 -3.29
C GLY A 251 16.81 3.70 -3.79
N ALA A 252 16.06 4.62 -3.16
CA ALA A 252 14.72 4.98 -3.63
C ALA A 252 14.73 5.49 -5.08
N LEU A 253 15.65 6.40 -5.42
CA LEU A 253 15.82 6.91 -6.79
C LEU A 253 16.25 5.82 -7.79
N GLU A 254 17.06 4.85 -7.34
CA GLU A 254 17.45 3.66 -8.13
C GLU A 254 16.23 2.80 -8.46
N ILE A 255 15.40 2.50 -7.47
CA ILE A 255 14.16 1.72 -7.66
C ILE A 255 13.21 2.46 -8.61
N ILE A 256 13.06 3.79 -8.46
CA ILE A 256 12.23 4.59 -9.37
C ILE A 256 12.78 4.52 -10.80
N ASP A 257 14.09 4.65 -11.03
CA ASP A 257 14.67 4.60 -12.39
C ASP A 257 14.58 3.19 -13.00
N GLU A 258 14.92 2.15 -12.25
CA GLU A 258 15.12 0.81 -12.79
C GLU A 258 13.88 -0.09 -12.79
N LYS A 259 13.05 -0.02 -11.74
CA LYS A 259 11.97 -1.01 -11.52
C LYS A 259 10.61 -0.51 -11.98
N ILE A 260 10.32 0.76 -11.75
CA ILE A 260 9.03 1.35 -12.14
C ILE A 260 9.08 1.64 -13.64
N LYS A 261 8.25 0.97 -14.44
CA LYS A 261 8.33 1.11 -15.90
C LYS A 261 7.55 2.31 -16.44
N ASP A 262 6.42 2.63 -15.82
CA ASP A 262 5.56 3.70 -16.31
C ASP A 262 6.10 5.07 -15.87
N VAL A 263 6.25 5.99 -16.82
CA VAL A 263 6.82 7.31 -16.56
C VAL A 263 5.91 8.19 -15.72
N LYS A 264 4.58 8.02 -15.83
CA LYS A 264 3.61 8.78 -15.03
C LYS A 264 3.71 8.36 -13.57
N ASP A 265 3.82 7.07 -13.29
CA ASP A 265 4.03 6.54 -11.94
C ASP A 265 5.35 7.03 -11.34
N LYS A 266 6.46 7.02 -12.13
CA LYS A 266 7.72 7.65 -11.70
C LYS A 266 7.51 9.11 -11.30
N LEU A 267 6.84 9.90 -12.14
CA LEU A 267 6.63 11.33 -11.88
C LEU A 267 5.72 11.58 -10.67
N ASN A 268 4.72 10.76 -10.43
CA ASN A 268 3.85 10.89 -9.26
C ASN A 268 4.64 10.71 -7.96
N LEU A 269 5.49 9.68 -7.89
CA LEU A 269 6.40 9.49 -6.75
C LEU A 269 7.38 10.65 -6.60
N LEU A 270 7.97 11.10 -7.71
CA LEU A 270 8.91 12.22 -7.68
C LEU A 270 8.22 13.55 -7.30
N LYS A 271 6.95 13.77 -7.63
CA LYS A 271 6.18 14.94 -7.15
C LYS A 271 5.89 14.84 -5.65
N GLN A 272 5.54 13.66 -5.17
CA GLN A 272 5.25 13.43 -3.75
C GLN A 272 6.49 13.65 -2.88
N TYR A 273 7.64 13.09 -3.29
CA TYR A 273 8.85 13.11 -2.48
C TYR A 273 9.91 14.13 -2.94
N GLY A 274 9.70 14.81 -4.06
CA GLY A 274 10.69 15.70 -4.68
C GLY A 274 11.14 16.84 -3.77
N GLY A 275 10.20 17.51 -3.10
CA GLY A 275 10.52 18.54 -2.12
C GLY A 275 11.35 18.00 -0.96
N VAL A 276 11.07 16.78 -0.49
CA VAL A 276 11.83 16.13 0.60
C VAL A 276 13.26 15.81 0.15
N ILE A 277 13.43 15.31 -1.07
CA ILE A 277 14.72 14.94 -1.65
C ILE A 277 15.57 16.20 -1.93
N LEU A 278 14.95 17.26 -2.46
CA LEU A 278 15.64 18.49 -2.89
C LEU A 278 15.90 19.47 -1.74
N ASN A 279 15.12 19.46 -0.66
CA ASN A 279 15.27 20.40 0.46
C ASN A 279 16.13 19.86 1.62
N ARG A 280 16.35 18.54 1.72
CA ARG A 280 17.24 17.92 2.73
C ARG A 280 18.74 18.01 2.37
N SER A 281 19.09 18.93 1.48
CA SER A 281 20.37 19.00 0.74
C SER A 281 21.60 19.46 1.52
N SER A 282 21.54 19.64 2.84
CA SER A 282 22.72 20.02 3.63
C SER A 282 23.71 18.88 3.91
N GLY A 283 23.51 17.66 3.35
CA GLY A 283 24.42 16.53 3.52
C GLY A 283 24.47 15.47 2.41
N PHE A 284 23.64 15.56 1.36
CA PHE A 284 23.42 14.46 0.40
C PHE A 284 23.58 14.86 -1.08
N ILE A 285 24.70 15.50 -1.43
CA ILE A 285 25.02 15.97 -2.81
C ILE A 285 24.83 14.87 -3.88
N HIS A 286 25.09 13.60 -3.53
CA HIS A 286 24.91 12.48 -4.46
C HIS A 286 23.44 12.24 -4.85
N SER A 287 22.52 12.42 -3.90
CA SER A 287 21.08 12.23 -4.14
C SER A 287 20.49 13.33 -5.04
N GLU A 288 20.92 14.58 -4.88
CA GLU A 288 20.50 15.71 -5.72
C GLU A 288 20.95 15.53 -7.17
N LYS A 289 22.21 15.13 -7.38
CA LYS A 289 22.73 14.84 -8.72
C LYS A 289 21.99 13.70 -9.37
N LYS A 290 21.69 12.63 -8.62
CA LYS A 290 20.95 11.48 -9.11
C LYS A 290 19.51 11.84 -9.49
N MET A 291 18.84 12.63 -8.65
CA MET A 291 17.51 13.17 -8.91
C MET A 291 17.50 14.02 -10.19
N SER A 292 18.45 14.95 -10.31
CA SER A 292 18.60 15.80 -11.49
C SER A 292 18.82 14.97 -12.77
N ASN A 293 19.67 13.95 -12.71
CA ASN A 293 19.93 13.07 -13.85
C ASN A 293 18.69 12.24 -14.23
N LEU A 294 17.93 11.76 -13.24
CA LEU A 294 16.68 11.04 -13.47
C LEU A 294 15.64 11.92 -14.17
N LEU A 295 15.47 13.17 -13.71
CA LEU A 295 14.56 14.13 -14.34
C LEU A 295 14.97 14.46 -15.78
N LEU A 296 16.27 14.62 -16.05
CA LEU A 296 16.78 14.80 -17.42
C LEU A 296 16.50 13.59 -18.30
N LYS A 297 16.73 12.37 -17.79
CA LYS A 297 16.44 11.12 -18.50
C LYS A 297 14.95 10.99 -18.84
N ILE A 298 14.06 11.27 -17.88
CA ILE A 298 12.62 11.31 -18.12
C ILE A 298 12.27 12.36 -19.19
N THR A 299 12.83 13.56 -19.10
CA THR A 299 12.58 14.65 -20.06
C THR A 299 13.00 14.25 -21.48
N LYS A 300 14.21 13.70 -21.62
CA LYS A 300 14.73 13.21 -22.89
C LYS A 300 13.86 12.10 -23.47
N TYR A 301 13.38 11.16 -22.65
CA TYR A 301 12.44 10.14 -23.08
C TYR A 301 11.14 10.74 -23.64
N LEU A 302 10.53 11.70 -22.93
CA LEU A 302 9.30 12.36 -23.37
C LEU A 302 9.48 13.09 -24.72
N ILE A 303 10.59 13.81 -24.89
CA ILE A 303 10.91 14.50 -26.15
C ILE A 303 11.09 13.51 -27.29
N MET A 304 11.87 12.43 -27.06
CA MET A 304 12.12 11.41 -28.08
C MET A 304 10.85 10.66 -28.46
N LYS A 305 9.99 10.32 -27.50
CA LYS A 305 8.71 9.65 -27.74
C LYS A 305 7.73 10.54 -28.50
N LYS A 306 7.69 11.86 -28.23
CA LYS A 306 6.84 12.78 -29.01
C LYS A 306 7.32 12.95 -30.44
N LYS A 307 8.64 12.97 -30.67
CA LYS A 307 9.23 13.00 -32.02
C LYS A 307 9.01 11.69 -32.79
N ASN A 308 9.13 10.55 -32.10
CA ASN A 308 8.96 9.23 -32.65
C ASN A 308 8.15 8.36 -31.67
N PRO A 309 6.82 8.17 -31.92
CA PRO A 309 5.96 7.38 -31.05
C PRO A 309 6.45 5.95 -30.79
N GLY A 310 7.21 5.36 -31.72
CA GLY A 310 7.81 4.03 -31.61
C GLY A 310 9.22 4.00 -31.02
N PHE A 311 9.67 5.08 -30.37
CA PHE A 311 11.03 5.18 -29.83
C PHE A 311 11.37 4.03 -28.87
N LYS A 312 12.43 3.29 -29.20
CA LYS A 312 13.02 2.24 -28.37
C LYS A 312 14.54 2.43 -28.36
N SER A 313 15.13 2.37 -27.17
CA SER A 313 16.57 2.45 -26.97
C SER A 313 16.97 1.54 -25.81
N PRO A 314 18.16 0.91 -25.85
CA PRO A 314 18.68 0.12 -24.72
C PRO A 314 18.68 0.88 -23.39
N GLU A 315 18.94 2.20 -23.44
CA GLU A 315 18.96 3.07 -22.25
C GLU A 315 17.58 3.27 -21.61
N TYR A 316 16.50 3.09 -22.39
CA TYR A 316 15.11 3.36 -22.01
C TYR A 316 14.24 2.09 -21.99
N GLN A 317 14.86 0.90 -21.86
CA GLN A 317 14.13 -0.38 -21.81
C GLN A 317 13.11 -0.44 -20.66
N ASN A 318 13.41 0.21 -19.54
CA ASN A 318 12.54 0.29 -18.36
C ASN A 318 11.64 1.53 -18.36
N TYR A 319 11.37 2.13 -19.52
CA TYR A 319 10.53 3.31 -19.68
C TYR A 319 9.37 2.98 -20.62
N SER A 320 8.15 3.25 -20.16
CA SER A 320 6.91 3.01 -20.88
C SER A 320 5.89 4.09 -20.54
N MET A 321 4.87 4.21 -21.38
CA MET A 321 3.65 4.96 -21.06
C MET A 321 2.49 4.01 -21.32
N ARG A 322 1.58 3.85 -20.36
CA ARG A 322 0.41 2.98 -20.49
C ARG A 322 -0.59 3.48 -21.54
N ASP A 323 -0.75 4.79 -21.66
CA ASP A 323 -1.61 5.42 -22.67
C ASP A 323 -0.77 6.28 -23.62
N ASP A 324 -0.86 6.03 -24.92
CA ASP A 324 -0.20 6.89 -25.93
C ASP A 324 -0.85 8.29 -26.01
N LYS A 325 -1.99 8.48 -25.34
CA LYS A 325 -2.64 9.79 -25.14
C LYS A 325 -2.19 10.53 -23.88
N ASP A 326 -1.38 9.92 -23.01
CA ASP A 326 -0.83 10.64 -21.85
C ASP A 326 0.16 11.72 -22.33
N ASP A 327 -0.33 12.95 -22.50
CA ASP A 327 0.47 14.14 -22.86
C ASP A 327 1.15 14.70 -21.60
N ILE A 328 2.15 13.97 -21.10
CA ILE A 328 2.96 14.43 -19.97
C ILE A 328 3.81 15.62 -20.41
N LYS A 329 3.55 16.78 -19.79
CA LYS A 329 4.20 18.06 -20.08
C LYS A 329 5.41 18.31 -19.18
N ILE A 330 6.43 19.04 -19.65
CA ILE A 330 7.58 19.44 -18.81
C ILE A 330 7.14 20.31 -17.62
N SER A 331 6.04 21.07 -17.74
CA SER A 331 5.45 21.80 -16.60
C SER A 331 5.14 20.91 -15.40
N GLU A 332 4.86 19.62 -15.59
CA GLU A 332 4.68 18.68 -14.49
C GLU A 332 5.98 18.32 -13.78
N ILE A 333 7.10 18.30 -14.50
CA ILE A 333 8.44 18.08 -13.95
C ILE A 333 8.89 19.32 -13.18
N ILE A 334 8.61 20.52 -13.71
CA ILE A 334 8.96 21.78 -13.05
C ILE A 334 8.32 21.89 -11.66
N LYS A 335 7.09 21.37 -11.48
CA LYS A 335 6.38 21.33 -10.19
C LYS A 335 7.11 20.53 -9.11
N ILE A 336 8.07 19.67 -9.46
CA ILE A 336 8.87 18.87 -8.51
C ILE A 336 9.87 19.75 -7.75
N PHE A 337 10.36 20.84 -8.35
CA PHE A 337 11.36 21.74 -7.79
C PHE A 337 10.76 22.76 -6.81
N VAL A 338 9.94 22.31 -5.87
CA VAL A 338 9.30 23.18 -4.87
C VAL A 338 10.38 23.85 -4.02
N ASP A 339 10.39 25.19 -4.02
CA ASP A 339 11.32 26.06 -3.28
C ASP A 339 12.82 25.89 -3.61
N ASN A 340 13.16 25.17 -4.69
CA ASN A 340 14.55 24.99 -5.13
C ASN A 340 14.79 25.58 -6.52
N ASN A 341 14.85 26.91 -6.59
CA ASN A 341 15.10 27.66 -7.82
C ASN A 341 16.50 27.40 -8.42
N ASP A 342 17.48 27.05 -7.59
CA ASP A 342 18.85 26.79 -8.04
C ASP A 342 18.92 25.53 -8.90
N SER A 343 18.42 24.40 -8.39
CA SER A 343 18.39 23.14 -9.14
C SER A 343 17.43 23.21 -10.33
N LEU A 344 16.31 23.94 -10.21
CA LEU A 344 15.40 24.20 -11.34
C LEU A 344 16.11 24.93 -12.48
N CYS A 345 16.88 25.97 -12.17
CA CYS A 345 17.63 26.74 -13.14
C CYS A 345 18.66 25.87 -13.88
N GLU A 346 19.38 25.00 -13.17
CA GLU A 346 20.34 24.08 -13.77
C GLU A 346 19.66 23.03 -14.66
N TYR A 347 18.54 22.49 -14.21
CA TYR A 347 17.72 21.55 -14.99
C TYR A 347 17.25 22.19 -16.30
N LEU A 348 16.61 23.38 -16.22
CA LEU A 348 16.10 24.09 -17.40
C LEU A 348 17.23 24.45 -18.38
N LYS A 349 18.38 24.88 -17.87
CA LYS A 349 19.56 25.16 -18.69
C LYS A 349 19.98 23.92 -19.48
N LYS A 350 20.18 22.77 -18.82
CA LYS A 350 20.57 21.52 -19.49
C LYS A 350 19.54 21.05 -20.51
N VAL A 351 18.25 21.12 -20.19
CA VAL A 351 17.17 20.74 -21.11
C VAL A 351 17.17 21.63 -22.36
N LEU A 352 17.35 22.94 -22.20
CA LEU A 352 17.38 23.87 -23.33
C LEU A 352 18.67 23.76 -24.15
N ASP A 353 19.82 23.52 -23.51
CA ASP A 353 21.10 23.30 -24.19
C ASP A 353 21.08 22.01 -25.03
N GLU A 354 20.46 20.92 -24.53
CA GLU A 354 20.42 19.63 -25.22
C GLU A 354 19.29 19.49 -26.24
N HIS A 355 18.15 20.14 -26.02
CA HIS A 355 16.92 19.89 -26.80
C HIS A 355 16.25 21.14 -27.36
N GLY A 356 16.62 22.34 -26.89
CA GLY A 356 16.14 23.62 -27.42
C GLY A 356 14.63 23.70 -27.61
N ASP A 357 14.21 24.06 -28.82
CA ASP A 357 12.81 24.32 -29.15
C ASP A 357 11.93 23.06 -29.07
N ASP A 358 12.51 21.87 -29.19
CA ASP A 358 11.75 20.63 -29.07
C ASP A 358 11.32 20.37 -27.63
N ALA A 359 12.11 20.77 -26.63
CA ALA A 359 11.66 20.79 -25.25
C ALA A 359 10.54 21.83 -25.06
N ASN A 360 10.67 23.01 -25.68
CA ASN A 360 9.68 24.07 -25.57
C ASN A 360 8.31 23.66 -26.14
N LYS A 361 8.27 22.87 -27.22
CA LYS A 361 7.03 22.31 -27.80
C LYS A 361 6.27 21.34 -26.88
N ILE A 362 6.90 20.85 -25.81
CA ILE A 362 6.30 19.86 -24.90
C ILE A 362 6.13 20.39 -23.48
N CYS A 363 6.42 21.67 -23.24
CA CYS A 363 6.41 22.22 -21.90
C CYS A 363 5.01 22.52 -21.35
N GLY A 364 4.03 22.70 -22.25
CA GLY A 364 2.63 23.00 -21.95
C GLY A 364 2.21 24.31 -22.59
N ASP A 365 0.91 24.47 -22.84
CA ASP A 365 0.38 25.59 -23.63
C ASP A 365 0.58 26.96 -22.96
N ASP A 366 0.58 26.98 -21.61
CA ASP A 366 0.73 28.20 -20.82
C ASP A 366 2.19 28.51 -20.42
N LEU A 367 3.15 27.71 -20.88
CA LEU A 367 4.55 27.81 -20.45
C LEU A 367 5.47 28.05 -21.63
N HIS A 368 6.52 28.84 -21.39
CA HIS A 368 7.62 29.01 -22.32
C HIS A 368 8.94 28.85 -21.58
N LEU A 369 9.71 27.80 -21.91
CA LEU A 369 10.88 27.39 -21.14
C LEU A 369 11.99 28.44 -21.11
N TYR A 370 12.21 29.16 -22.22
CA TYR A 370 13.19 30.25 -22.26
C TYR A 370 12.80 31.40 -21.32
N HIS A 371 11.51 31.70 -21.24
CA HIS A 371 11.01 32.72 -20.32
C HIS A 371 11.12 32.24 -18.87
N LYS A 372 10.81 30.97 -18.61
CA LYS A 372 10.94 30.40 -17.26
C LYS A 372 12.39 30.34 -16.79
N LEU A 373 13.34 30.03 -17.67
CA LEU A 373 14.77 30.06 -17.35
C LEU A 373 15.24 31.50 -17.07
N LEU A 374 14.76 32.48 -17.86
CA LEU A 374 15.06 33.89 -17.58
C LEU A 374 14.50 34.34 -16.23
N GLU A 375 13.26 33.95 -15.92
CA GLU A 375 12.63 34.18 -14.62
C GLU A 375 13.49 33.58 -13.49
N CYS A 376 14.03 32.37 -13.65
CA CYS A 376 14.97 31.78 -12.69
C CYS A 376 16.24 32.62 -12.52
N TYR A 377 16.86 33.11 -13.60
CA TYR A 377 18.04 33.98 -13.50
C TYR A 377 17.74 35.30 -12.81
N LEU A 378 16.60 35.92 -13.11
CA LEU A 378 16.16 37.17 -12.49
C LEU A 378 15.83 36.98 -11.01
N ASN A 379 15.25 35.83 -10.64
CA ASN A 379 15.01 35.50 -9.24
C ASN A 379 16.33 35.40 -8.48
N LYS A 380 17.31 34.63 -9.00
CA LYS A 380 18.67 34.57 -8.42
C LYS A 380 19.32 35.95 -8.31
N TYR A 381 19.14 36.81 -9.32
CA TYR A 381 19.64 38.18 -9.28
C TYR A 381 19.01 38.97 -8.13
N SER A 382 17.69 38.89 -7.95
CA SER A 382 16.95 39.61 -6.90
C SER A 382 17.33 39.15 -5.48
N GLU A 383 17.50 37.84 -5.28
CA GLU A 383 17.96 37.25 -4.02
C GLU A 383 19.38 37.73 -3.68
N LYS A 384 20.31 37.66 -4.64
CA LYS A 384 21.71 38.06 -4.41
C LYS A 384 21.88 39.56 -4.25
N ARG A 385 21.08 40.37 -4.94
CA ARG A 385 21.01 41.83 -4.74
C ARG A 385 20.66 42.18 -3.29
N SER A 386 19.77 41.43 -2.66
CA SER A 386 19.40 41.61 -1.25
C SER A 386 20.54 41.27 -0.28
N THR A 387 21.43 40.34 -0.66
CA THR A 387 22.58 39.89 0.15
C THR A 387 23.90 40.66 -0.07
N ASN A 388 23.92 41.65 -0.98
CA ASN A 388 25.06 42.55 -1.24
C ASN A 388 26.40 41.90 -1.69
N VAL A 389 26.35 40.74 -2.36
CA VAL A 389 27.55 40.03 -2.86
C VAL A 389 27.90 40.49 -4.29
N HIS A 390 28.73 41.53 -4.41
CA HIS A 390 28.99 42.23 -5.68
C HIS A 390 29.58 41.35 -6.80
N SER A 391 30.50 40.43 -6.48
CA SER A 391 31.19 39.59 -7.47
C SER A 391 30.31 38.51 -8.10
N THR A 392 29.28 38.04 -7.39
CA THR A 392 28.32 37.03 -7.89
C THR A 392 27.24 37.70 -8.73
N ILE A 393 26.82 38.92 -8.36
CA ILE A 393 25.82 39.71 -9.10
C ILE A 393 26.32 40.02 -10.51
N SER A 394 27.59 40.43 -10.68
CA SER A 394 28.15 40.71 -12.02
C SER A 394 28.18 39.47 -12.93
N LYS A 395 28.36 38.28 -12.37
CA LYS A 395 28.31 37.03 -13.16
C LYS A 395 26.90 36.72 -13.64
N ILE A 396 25.92 36.78 -12.74
CA ILE A 396 24.50 36.56 -13.07
C ILE A 396 24.02 37.61 -14.08
N ASP A 397 24.45 38.86 -13.92
CA ASP A 397 24.13 39.95 -14.85
C ASP A 397 24.69 39.69 -16.26
N ASN A 398 25.92 39.19 -16.37
CA ASN A 398 26.47 38.76 -17.66
C ASN A 398 25.70 37.56 -18.24
N ASP A 399 25.36 36.57 -17.41
CA ASP A 399 24.58 35.40 -17.85
C ASP A 399 23.20 35.82 -18.40
N ILE A 400 22.51 36.77 -17.75
CA ILE A 400 21.23 37.32 -18.23
C ILE A 400 21.41 38.03 -19.58
N LYS A 401 22.44 38.88 -19.69
CA LYS A 401 22.73 39.64 -20.93
C LYS A 401 23.05 38.71 -22.10
N ASP A 402 23.89 37.70 -21.86
CA ASP A 402 24.27 36.71 -22.86
C ASP A 402 23.07 35.84 -23.25
N PHE A 403 22.25 35.42 -22.27
CA PHE A 403 21.04 34.64 -22.52
C PHE A 403 20.04 35.36 -23.41
N VAL A 404 19.74 36.64 -23.12
CA VAL A 404 18.80 37.44 -23.92
C VAL A 404 19.34 37.70 -25.32
N LYS A 405 20.66 37.93 -25.45
CA LYS A 405 21.30 38.15 -26.75
C LYS A 405 21.27 36.89 -27.62
N ILE A 406 21.57 35.72 -27.05
CA ILE A 406 21.60 34.44 -27.79
C ILE A 406 20.20 34.01 -28.22
N ASN A 407 19.20 34.25 -27.37
CA ASN A 407 17.83 33.75 -27.56
C ASN A 407 16.84 34.83 -28.02
N GLU A 408 17.31 35.94 -28.59
CA GLU A 408 16.48 37.10 -28.95
C GLU A 408 15.30 36.74 -29.86
N SER A 409 15.48 35.80 -30.80
CA SER A 409 14.42 35.35 -31.71
C SER A 409 13.43 34.38 -31.08
N LYS A 410 13.77 33.80 -29.93
CA LYS A 410 12.97 32.77 -29.25
C LYS A 410 12.13 33.33 -28.12
N ILE A 411 12.35 34.58 -27.75
CA ILE A 411 11.81 35.19 -26.55
C ILE A 411 10.86 36.33 -26.94
N ASP A 412 9.65 36.33 -26.38
CA ASP A 412 8.76 37.49 -26.46
C ASP A 412 9.33 38.67 -25.67
N LYS A 413 9.67 39.74 -26.40
CA LYS A 413 10.27 40.97 -25.86
C LYS A 413 9.33 41.71 -24.90
N SER A 414 8.03 41.69 -25.13
CA SER A 414 7.04 42.34 -24.26
C SER A 414 6.97 41.61 -22.91
N TYR A 415 6.99 40.27 -22.95
CA TYR A 415 7.00 39.45 -21.74
C TYR A 415 8.32 39.60 -20.95
N VAL A 416 9.47 39.69 -21.64
CA VAL A 416 10.75 39.98 -20.97
C VAL A 416 10.76 41.32 -20.29
N LEU A 417 10.22 42.35 -20.95
CA LEU A 417 10.13 43.68 -20.35
C LEU A 417 9.30 43.65 -19.06
N TYR A 418 8.17 42.93 -19.09
CA TYR A 418 7.36 42.66 -17.90
C TYR A 418 8.17 41.94 -16.80
N LEU A 419 8.89 40.87 -17.13
CA LEU A 419 9.74 40.16 -16.15
C LEU A 419 10.82 41.07 -15.56
N PHE A 420 11.51 41.85 -16.38
CA PHE A 420 12.52 42.80 -15.92
C PHE A 420 11.94 43.85 -14.97
N ARG A 421 10.72 44.33 -15.25
CA ARG A 421 9.99 45.25 -14.37
C ARG A 421 9.65 44.57 -13.05
N PHE A 422 9.09 43.36 -13.10
CA PHE A 422 8.69 42.59 -11.92
C PHE A 422 9.86 42.34 -10.96
N TYR A 423 11.04 41.98 -11.49
CA TYR A 423 12.26 41.75 -10.70
C TYR A 423 13.13 43.00 -10.49
N SER A 424 12.67 44.19 -10.90
CA SER A 424 13.41 45.46 -10.78
C SER A 424 14.82 45.44 -11.42
N TYR A 425 14.97 44.75 -12.56
CA TYR A 425 16.22 44.65 -13.32
C TYR A 425 16.38 45.83 -14.29
N LEU A 426 16.74 47.00 -13.73
CA LEU A 426 16.73 48.29 -14.43
C LEU A 426 17.63 48.34 -15.69
N ASP A 427 18.79 47.67 -15.66
CA ASP A 427 19.72 47.64 -16.80
C ASP A 427 19.12 46.93 -18.03
N GLY A 428 18.34 45.87 -17.81
CA GLY A 428 17.63 45.17 -18.87
C GLY A 428 16.48 45.99 -19.44
N ILE A 429 15.69 46.64 -18.57
CA ILE A 429 14.57 47.50 -19.00
C ILE A 429 15.10 48.63 -19.89
N GLN A 430 16.19 49.30 -19.49
CA GLN A 430 16.80 50.36 -20.28
C GLN A 430 17.19 49.88 -21.69
N LYS A 431 17.95 48.77 -21.78
CA LYS A 431 18.41 48.24 -23.07
C LYS A 431 17.27 47.79 -23.96
N LEU A 432 16.29 47.07 -23.40
CA LEU A 432 15.17 46.56 -24.18
C LEU A 432 14.20 47.67 -24.61
N SER A 433 13.97 48.66 -23.75
CA SER A 433 13.15 49.84 -24.10
C SER A 433 13.79 50.69 -25.19
N GLN A 434 15.12 50.83 -25.18
CA GLN A 434 15.87 51.47 -26.28
C GLN A 434 15.70 50.70 -27.60
N GLN A 435 15.76 49.37 -27.57
CA GLN A 435 15.57 48.55 -28.77
C GLN A 435 14.14 48.58 -29.31
N LEU A 436 13.14 48.67 -28.44
CA LEU A 436 11.72 48.71 -28.81
C LEU A 436 11.18 50.13 -29.08
N ASN A 437 12.03 51.16 -28.94
CA ASN A 437 11.64 52.58 -29.01
C ASN A 437 10.50 52.97 -28.03
N MET A 438 10.45 52.34 -26.85
CA MET A 438 9.46 52.64 -25.80
C MET A 438 9.95 53.79 -24.92
N ASN A 439 9.71 55.03 -25.37
CA ASN A 439 10.29 56.23 -24.74
C ASN A 439 9.73 56.50 -23.32
N GLN A 440 8.45 56.19 -23.07
CA GLN A 440 7.82 56.37 -21.75
C GLN A 440 8.39 55.43 -20.68
N GLU A 441 8.63 54.17 -21.04
CA GLU A 441 9.28 53.20 -20.15
C GLU A 441 10.75 53.57 -19.90
N LEU A 442 11.45 54.00 -20.94
CA LEU A 442 12.84 54.45 -20.82
C LEU A 442 12.96 55.68 -19.90
N LEU A 443 12.03 56.63 -20.00
CA LEU A 443 11.94 57.79 -19.12
C LEU A 443 11.70 57.37 -17.66
N SER A 444 10.78 56.43 -17.43
CA SER A 444 10.47 55.89 -16.10
C SER A 444 11.67 55.19 -15.47
N VAL A 445 12.48 54.48 -16.26
CA VAL A 445 13.73 53.88 -15.78
C VAL A 445 14.79 54.93 -15.44
N PHE A 446 14.95 55.96 -16.27
CA PHE A 446 15.91 57.03 -15.97
C PHE A 446 15.53 57.80 -14.70
N ILE A 447 14.22 57.98 -14.46
CA ILE A 447 13.68 58.50 -13.21
C ILE A 447 14.05 57.60 -12.03
N GLU A 448 13.81 56.28 -12.12
CA GLU A 448 14.13 55.34 -11.04
C GLU A 448 15.63 55.21 -10.76
N LYS A 449 16.46 55.31 -11.78
CA LYS A 449 17.93 55.32 -11.65
C LYS A 449 18.50 56.67 -11.21
N LYS A 450 17.69 57.73 -11.15
CA LYS A 450 18.10 59.12 -10.88
C LYS A 450 19.14 59.66 -11.89
N GLU A 451 19.04 59.23 -13.14
CA GLU A 451 19.92 59.66 -14.23
C GLU A 451 19.35 60.93 -14.90
N TYR A 452 19.37 62.05 -14.19
CA TYR A 452 18.69 63.30 -14.61
C TYR A 452 19.17 63.85 -15.96
N ASP A 453 20.46 63.69 -16.29
CA ASP A 453 21.00 64.13 -17.59
C ASP A 453 20.39 63.34 -18.76
N ASN A 454 20.15 62.04 -18.56
CA ASN A 454 19.56 61.16 -19.56
C ASN A 454 18.06 61.43 -19.74
N ILE A 455 17.35 61.81 -18.66
CA ILE A 455 15.95 62.28 -18.70
C ILE A 455 15.82 63.50 -19.62
N VAL A 456 16.64 64.52 -19.38
CA VAL A 456 16.60 65.78 -20.14
C VAL A 456 16.99 65.56 -21.59
N ARG A 457 17.98 64.70 -21.84
CA ARG A 457 18.41 64.34 -23.19
C ARG A 457 17.29 63.63 -23.98
N LEU A 458 16.65 62.63 -23.37
CA LEU A 458 15.54 61.91 -24.00
C LEU A 458 14.37 62.84 -24.31
N CYS A 459 13.99 63.72 -23.38
CA CYS A 459 12.91 64.69 -23.57
C CYS A 459 13.23 65.73 -24.67
N LYS A 460 14.50 66.14 -24.81
CA LYS A 460 14.94 67.04 -25.90
C LYS A 460 14.91 66.35 -27.27
N GLU A 461 15.31 65.09 -27.34
CA GLU A 461 15.38 64.34 -28.61
C GLU A 461 13.99 63.87 -29.09
N LYS A 462 13.10 63.46 -28.18
CA LYS A 462 11.82 62.81 -28.50
C LYS A 462 10.56 63.54 -28.03
N GLY A 463 10.69 64.49 -27.09
CA GLY A 463 9.54 65.20 -26.50
C GLY A 463 8.82 66.16 -27.45
N GLY A 464 9.38 66.45 -28.64
CA GLY A 464 8.67 67.13 -29.72
C GLY A 464 7.61 66.26 -30.39
N GLN A 465 7.79 64.93 -30.39
CA GLN A 465 6.86 63.95 -30.96
C GLN A 465 5.89 63.41 -29.88
N GLU A 466 6.38 63.19 -28.67
CA GLU A 466 5.60 62.68 -27.53
C GLU A 466 5.61 63.71 -26.39
N LYS A 467 4.60 64.58 -26.34
CA LYS A 467 4.50 65.65 -25.32
C LYS A 467 4.38 65.10 -23.89
N ASP A 468 3.84 63.90 -23.75
CA ASP A 468 3.63 63.25 -22.45
C ASP A 468 4.95 62.96 -21.71
N LEU A 469 6.06 62.81 -22.43
CA LEU A 469 7.40 62.63 -21.83
C LEU A 469 7.80 63.86 -21.00
N TRP A 470 7.53 65.07 -21.51
CA TRP A 470 7.80 66.30 -20.77
C TRP A 470 6.89 66.44 -19.55
N ILE A 471 5.62 66.03 -19.67
CA ILE A 471 4.65 66.09 -18.57
C ILE A 471 5.11 65.16 -17.43
N GLN A 472 5.49 63.93 -17.75
CA GLN A 472 5.97 62.95 -16.78
C GLN A 472 7.29 63.39 -16.11
N ALA A 473 8.26 63.86 -16.90
CA ALA A 473 9.54 64.33 -16.37
C ALA A 473 9.38 65.56 -15.46
N LEU A 474 8.57 66.55 -15.86
CA LEU A 474 8.35 67.77 -15.09
C LEU A 474 7.55 67.52 -13.81
N ASN A 475 6.57 66.59 -13.84
CA ASN A 475 5.86 66.17 -12.63
C ASN A 475 6.80 65.51 -11.62
N HIS A 476 7.70 64.64 -12.08
CA HIS A 476 8.71 64.03 -11.21
C HIS A 476 9.66 65.08 -10.60
N PHE A 477 10.20 66.00 -11.40
CA PHE A 477 11.06 67.07 -10.89
C PHE A 477 10.33 68.00 -9.90
N ARG A 478 9.03 68.23 -10.10
CA ARG A 478 8.20 68.98 -9.15
C ARG A 478 8.07 68.25 -7.82
N GLU A 479 7.74 66.96 -7.85
CA GLU A 479 7.56 66.12 -6.66
C GLU A 479 8.86 65.93 -5.87
N GLU A 480 10.00 65.73 -6.53
CA GLU A 480 11.31 65.72 -5.85
C GLU A 480 11.66 67.09 -5.24
N GLY A 481 11.33 68.19 -5.92
CA GLY A 481 11.54 69.54 -5.40
C GLY A 481 10.66 69.90 -4.19
N GLU A 482 9.46 69.33 -4.08
CA GLU A 482 8.58 69.46 -2.92
C GLU A 482 9.04 68.61 -1.73
N ASN A 483 9.51 67.38 -1.98
CA ASN A 483 10.09 66.51 -0.95
C ASN A 483 11.38 67.07 -0.35
N PHE A 484 12.22 67.74 -1.14
CA PHE A 484 13.41 68.44 -0.65
C PHE A 484 13.07 69.58 0.32
N LYS A 485 11.97 70.30 0.09
CA LYS A 485 11.51 71.40 0.98
C LYS A 485 10.92 70.91 2.30
N LEU A 486 10.42 69.68 2.37
CA LEU A 486 9.83 69.09 3.58
C LEU A 486 10.87 68.43 4.51
N GLN A 487 12.06 68.08 4.03
CA GLN A 487 13.15 67.55 4.87
C GLN A 487 14.01 68.64 5.55
N GLU A 488 13.88 69.90 5.12
CA GLU A 488 14.60 71.05 5.69
C GLU A 488 13.75 71.90 6.67
N CYS A 489 12.55 71.44 7.06
CA CYS A 489 11.70 72.09 8.08
C CYS A 489 11.74 71.35 9.42
#